data_AF-A0A936F497-F1
#
_entry.id   AF-A0A936F497-F1
#
_cell.length_a   1.000
_cell.length_b   1.000
_cell.length_c   1.000
_cell.angle_alpha   90.00
_cell.angle_beta   90.00
_cell.angle_gamma   90.00
#
_symmetry.space_group_name_H-M   'P 1'
#
loop_
_entity.id
_entity.type
_entity.pdbx_description
1 polymer ?
#
loop_
_entity_poly.entity_id
_entity_poly.type
_entity_poly.pdbx_seq_one_letter_code
_entity_poly.pdbx_strand_id
1 'polypeptide(L)'
;MRRSLMFSLASLLLVPAFISCGGDAIPTTAPEAAKEPADILYHLQYLAVRKDYKHVALIAPITPDVVYPSARQLHLDAKALGLTLTPEELKGLGIEHLASKLDVLTGGPTDDYPVKDARLAFNSGIYRMTKALTAKTWGKMRHMGISDNSAGRQYGSQAVIKDMALGFDGKKVMTVSCLKKPDGTFGVTLIRWEINPKSLNQE
;
A
#
# COMPACT_ATOMS: atom_id res chain seq x y z
N MET A 1 -44.16 -46.95 19.77
CA MET A 1 -42.99 -46.04 19.68
C MET A 1 -42.82 -45.59 18.23
N ARG A 2 -43.28 -44.38 17.88
CA ARG A 2 -43.08 -43.78 16.54
C ARG A 2 -41.94 -42.76 16.68
N ARG A 3 -40.81 -42.99 16.01
CA ARG A 3 -39.69 -42.04 15.91
C ARG A 3 -39.94 -41.11 14.72
N SER A 4 -40.17 -39.84 15.01
CA SER A 4 -40.18 -38.78 13.99
C SER A 4 -38.74 -38.50 13.54
N LEU A 5 -38.46 -38.70 12.25
CA LEU A 5 -37.24 -38.23 11.60
C LEU A 5 -37.41 -36.73 11.32
N MET A 6 -36.70 -35.88 12.06
CA MET A 6 -36.52 -34.47 11.70
C MET A 6 -35.52 -34.39 10.54
N PHE A 7 -36.03 -34.06 9.34
CA PHE A 7 -35.20 -33.59 8.24
C PHE A 7 -34.68 -32.20 8.58
N SER A 8 -33.38 -32.09 8.83
CA SER A 8 -32.69 -30.79 8.91
C SER A 8 -32.58 -30.25 7.47
N LEU A 9 -33.35 -29.21 7.15
CA LEU A 9 -33.13 -28.40 5.96
C LEU A 9 -31.78 -27.69 6.12
N ALA A 10 -30.74 -28.25 5.52
CA ALA A 10 -29.51 -27.54 5.25
C ALA A 10 -29.83 -26.46 4.21
N SER A 11 -30.05 -25.23 4.67
CA SER A 11 -30.08 -24.05 3.83
C SER A 11 -28.71 -23.90 3.15
N LEU A 12 -28.61 -24.36 1.90
CA LEU A 12 -27.55 -23.93 0.99
C LEU A 12 -27.70 -22.41 0.81
N LEU A 13 -26.95 -21.66 1.60
CA LEU A 13 -26.63 -20.28 1.27
C LEU A 13 -25.80 -20.34 -0.01
N LEU A 14 -26.48 -20.15 -1.14
CA LEU A 14 -25.86 -19.73 -2.40
C LEU A 14 -25.15 -18.41 -2.11
N VAL A 15 -23.89 -18.49 -1.71
CA VAL A 15 -22.96 -17.38 -1.82
C VAL A 15 -22.97 -17.02 -3.31
N PRO A 16 -23.33 -15.79 -3.71
CA PRO A 16 -23.15 -15.40 -5.09
C PRO A 16 -21.66 -15.52 -5.38
N ALA A 17 -21.29 -16.55 -6.14
CA ALA A 17 -19.99 -16.64 -6.77
C ALA A 17 -19.90 -15.39 -7.65
N PHE A 18 -19.14 -14.39 -7.21
CA PHE A 18 -18.70 -13.31 -8.08
C PHE A 18 -17.82 -13.93 -9.15
N ILE A 19 -18.46 -14.40 -10.22
CA ILE A 19 -17.80 -14.66 -11.49
C ILE A 19 -17.47 -13.27 -12.04
N SER A 20 -16.32 -12.74 -11.63
CA SER A 20 -15.70 -11.62 -12.33
C SER A 20 -15.21 -12.15 -13.66
N CYS A 21 -16.00 -11.93 -14.70
CA CYS A 21 -15.61 -12.15 -16.09
C CYS A 21 -14.35 -11.31 -16.37
N GLY A 22 -13.25 -11.99 -16.68
CA GLY A 22 -11.96 -11.53 -17.20
C GLY A 22 -11.77 -10.02 -17.40
N GLY A 23 -11.17 -9.38 -16.39
CA GLY A 23 -10.55 -8.06 -16.52
C GLY A 23 -10.17 -7.52 -15.16
N ASP A 24 -8.87 -7.35 -14.91
CA ASP A 24 -8.27 -6.19 -14.24
C ASP A 24 -9.17 -5.42 -13.23
N ALA A 25 -9.70 -6.11 -12.21
CA ALA A 25 -10.72 -5.55 -11.33
C ALA A 25 -10.10 -4.77 -10.18
N ILE A 26 -9.83 -3.48 -10.41
CA ILE A 26 -9.44 -2.53 -9.37
C ILE A 26 -10.63 -2.28 -8.45
N PRO A 27 -10.46 -2.30 -7.12
CA PRO A 27 -11.55 -2.06 -6.19
C PRO A 27 -12.33 -0.77 -6.50
N THR A 28 -13.66 -0.87 -6.48
CA THR A 28 -14.59 0.25 -6.68
C THR A 28 -14.96 0.93 -5.36
N THR A 29 -14.85 0.20 -4.25
CA THR A 29 -15.04 0.66 -2.87
C THR A 29 -13.73 0.53 -2.10
N ALA A 30 -13.60 1.30 -1.01
CA ALA A 30 -12.42 1.25 -0.16
C ALA A 30 -12.25 -0.16 0.43
N PRO A 31 -11.08 -0.81 0.27
CA PRO A 31 -10.80 -2.08 0.92
C PRO A 31 -10.89 -2.00 2.45
N GLU A 32 -11.31 -3.11 3.07
CA GLU A 32 -11.20 -3.30 4.52
C GLU A 32 -9.72 -3.32 4.96
N ALA A 33 -9.46 -3.22 6.26
CA ALA A 33 -8.11 -3.26 6.78
C ALA A 33 -7.36 -4.55 6.40
N ALA A 34 -6.14 -4.41 5.88
CA ALA A 34 -5.29 -5.51 5.42
C ALA A 34 -4.98 -6.52 6.55
N LYS A 35 -5.51 -7.73 6.48
CA LYS A 35 -5.24 -8.80 7.45
C LYS A 35 -4.02 -9.63 7.05
N GLU A 36 -3.72 -9.65 5.75
CA GLU A 36 -2.54 -10.28 5.17
C GLU A 36 -1.72 -9.27 4.35
N PRO A 37 -0.40 -9.49 4.13
CA PRO A 37 0.41 -8.60 3.30
C PRO A 37 -0.14 -8.47 1.87
N ALA A 38 -0.75 -9.53 1.34
CA ALA A 38 -1.36 -9.55 0.01
C ALA A 38 -2.49 -8.51 -0.15
N ASP A 39 -3.21 -8.21 0.94
CA ASP A 39 -4.34 -7.27 0.91
C ASP A 39 -3.89 -5.85 0.57
N ILE A 40 -2.63 -5.50 0.87
CA ILE A 40 -2.03 -4.20 0.55
C ILE A 40 -2.11 -3.88 -0.94
N LEU A 41 -2.06 -4.88 -1.82
CA LEU A 41 -2.20 -4.66 -3.26
C LEU A 41 -3.53 -3.97 -3.59
N TYR A 42 -4.64 -4.41 -2.98
CA TYR A 42 -5.96 -3.82 -3.23
C TYR A 42 -6.04 -2.37 -2.75
N HIS A 43 -5.40 -2.06 -1.62
CA HIS A 43 -5.31 -0.69 -1.13
C HIS A 43 -4.51 0.21 -2.09
N LEU A 44 -3.38 -0.26 -2.61
CA LEU A 44 -2.56 0.49 -3.58
C LEU A 44 -3.32 0.70 -4.90
N GLN A 45 -3.98 -0.34 -5.42
CA GLN A 45 -4.82 -0.26 -6.62
C GLN A 45 -5.97 0.75 -6.43
N TYR A 46 -6.67 0.67 -5.29
CA TYR A 46 -7.76 1.59 -4.95
C TYR A 46 -7.25 3.03 -4.87
N LEU A 47 -6.18 3.27 -4.12
CA LEU A 47 -5.58 4.58 -3.94
C LEU A 47 -5.13 5.20 -5.27
N ALA A 48 -4.45 4.42 -6.12
CA ALA A 48 -3.94 4.89 -7.40
C ALA A 48 -5.04 5.37 -8.35
N VAL A 49 -6.20 4.71 -8.34
CA VAL A 49 -7.29 4.97 -9.30
C VAL A 49 -8.37 5.87 -8.75
N ARG A 50 -8.79 5.65 -7.50
CA ARG A 50 -9.88 6.41 -6.89
C ARG A 50 -9.41 7.72 -6.29
N LYS A 51 -8.11 7.85 -6.01
CA LYS A 51 -7.51 9.05 -5.42
C LYS A 51 -8.20 9.47 -4.11
N ASP A 52 -8.72 8.50 -3.35
CA ASP A 52 -9.19 8.74 -1.99
C ASP A 52 -7.97 8.83 -1.07
N TYR A 53 -7.44 10.04 -0.92
CA TYR A 53 -6.22 10.29 -0.15
C TYR A 53 -6.34 9.92 1.32
N LYS A 54 -7.55 9.95 1.89
CA LYS A 54 -7.76 9.58 3.30
C LYS A 54 -7.58 8.08 3.52
N HIS A 55 -7.79 7.28 2.48
CA HIS A 55 -7.63 5.83 2.52
C HIS A 55 -6.20 5.38 2.87
N VAL A 56 -5.18 6.14 2.46
CA VAL A 56 -3.78 5.73 2.65
C VAL A 56 -3.42 5.56 4.13
N ALA A 57 -4.12 6.26 5.03
CA ALA A 57 -3.91 6.13 6.47
C ALA A 57 -4.25 4.73 7.00
N LEU A 58 -5.10 3.95 6.32
CA LEU A 58 -5.41 2.57 6.71
C LEU A 58 -4.22 1.61 6.56
N ILE A 59 -3.36 1.90 5.59
CA ILE A 59 -2.15 1.12 5.28
C ILE A 59 -0.86 1.82 5.71
N ALA A 60 -0.94 2.89 6.51
CA ALA A 60 0.23 3.55 7.06
C ALA A 60 0.63 2.94 8.42
N PRO A 61 1.94 2.80 8.71
CA PRO A 61 2.41 2.45 10.03
C PRO A 61 2.28 3.68 10.94
N ILE A 62 1.99 3.47 12.22
CA ILE A 62 1.68 4.56 13.15
C ILE A 62 2.92 4.99 13.97
N THR A 63 3.99 4.19 13.96
CA THR A 63 5.17 4.37 14.82
C THR A 63 6.18 5.39 14.24
N PRO A 64 6.65 6.37 15.04
CA PRO A 64 7.62 7.39 14.62
C PRO A 64 8.88 6.81 13.95
N ASP A 65 9.45 5.76 14.53
CA ASP A 65 10.70 5.14 14.07
C ASP A 65 10.62 4.56 12.65
N VAL A 66 9.40 4.36 12.14
CA VAL A 66 9.17 3.91 10.77
C VAL A 66 8.81 5.10 9.88
N VAL A 67 7.88 5.96 10.30
CA VAL A 67 7.33 7.01 9.42
C VAL A 67 8.37 8.03 8.98
N TYR A 68 9.31 8.44 9.84
CA TYR A 68 10.35 9.41 9.49
C TYR A 68 11.31 8.90 8.39
N PRO A 69 12.07 7.81 8.61
CA PRO A 69 13.00 7.31 7.61
C PRO A 69 12.28 6.85 6.35
N SER A 70 11.09 6.26 6.47
CA SER A 70 10.34 5.82 5.31
C SER A 70 9.74 6.97 4.49
N ALA A 71 9.23 8.04 5.13
CA ALA A 71 8.75 9.22 4.39
C ALA A 71 9.89 9.80 3.55
N ARG A 72 11.06 10.00 4.18
CA ARG A 72 12.26 10.46 3.49
C ARG A 72 12.59 9.56 2.30
N GLN A 73 12.64 8.24 2.50
CA GLN A 73 13.00 7.32 1.42
C GLN A 73 11.99 7.33 0.27
N LEU A 74 10.69 7.27 0.57
CA LEU A 74 9.62 7.30 -0.44
C LEU A 74 9.70 8.55 -1.31
N HIS A 75 9.95 9.73 -0.73
CA HIS A 75 10.05 10.96 -1.52
C HIS A 75 11.35 11.06 -2.31
N LEU A 76 12.48 10.57 -1.79
CA LEU A 76 13.74 10.49 -2.54
C LEU A 76 13.60 9.56 -3.75
N ASP A 77 12.98 8.39 -3.58
CA ASP A 77 12.74 7.44 -4.67
C ASP A 77 11.77 8.02 -5.70
N ALA A 78 10.68 8.64 -5.24
CA ALA A 78 9.74 9.31 -6.12
C ALA A 78 10.40 10.43 -6.94
N LYS A 79 11.29 11.22 -6.33
CA LYS A 79 12.08 12.25 -7.02
C LYS A 79 12.98 11.63 -8.08
N ALA A 80 13.70 10.55 -7.75
CA ALA A 80 14.57 9.85 -8.70
C ALA A 80 13.80 9.33 -9.93
N LEU A 81 12.53 8.98 -9.74
CA LEU A 81 11.62 8.55 -10.81
C LEU A 81 10.97 9.71 -11.58
N GLY A 82 11.13 10.95 -11.11
CA GLY A 82 10.50 12.14 -11.66
C GLY A 82 9.00 12.24 -11.37
N LEU A 83 8.53 11.59 -10.30
CA LEU A 83 7.13 11.65 -9.87
C LEU A 83 6.92 12.91 -9.03
N THR A 84 5.89 13.68 -9.35
CA THR A 84 5.55 14.92 -8.63
C THR A 84 4.11 14.89 -8.15
N LEU A 85 3.81 15.70 -7.13
CA LEU A 85 2.44 15.95 -6.69
C LEU A 85 1.96 17.28 -7.26
N THR A 86 0.73 17.32 -7.78
CA THR A 86 0.10 18.57 -8.23
C THR A 86 -0.40 19.38 -7.03
N PRO A 87 -0.67 20.68 -7.19
CA PRO A 87 -1.28 21.49 -6.12
C PRO A 87 -2.58 20.88 -5.55
N GLU A 88 -3.42 20.30 -6.41
CA GLU A 88 -4.68 19.66 -6.02
C GLU A 88 -4.44 18.38 -5.21
N GLU A 89 -3.42 17.60 -5.57
CA GLU A 89 -3.01 16.41 -4.83
C GLU A 89 -2.42 16.78 -3.47
N LEU A 90 -1.55 17.79 -3.41
CA LEU A 90 -1.00 18.32 -2.16
C LEU A 90 -2.12 18.75 -1.20
N LYS A 91 -3.13 19.45 -1.73
CA LYS A 91 -4.33 19.85 -0.99
C LYS A 91 -5.18 18.68 -0.53
N GLY A 92 -5.41 17.70 -1.41
CA GLY A 92 -6.17 16.51 -1.06
C GLY A 92 -5.49 15.64 0.02
N LEU A 93 -4.16 15.64 0.04
CA LEU A 93 -3.33 14.97 1.04
C LEU A 93 -3.13 15.80 2.32
N GLY A 94 -3.48 17.09 2.31
CA GLY A 94 -3.32 18.01 3.43
C GLY A 94 -1.86 18.30 3.78
N ILE A 95 -1.01 18.41 2.76
CA ILE A 95 0.45 18.61 2.90
C ILE A 95 0.97 19.84 2.13
N GLU A 96 0.12 20.81 1.84
CA GLU A 96 0.53 22.02 1.12
C GLU A 96 1.70 22.73 1.82
N HIS A 97 1.71 22.75 3.15
CA HIS A 97 2.76 23.34 3.98
C HIS A 97 4.10 22.61 3.90
N LEU A 98 4.12 21.36 3.41
CA LEU A 98 5.31 20.54 3.28
C LEU A 98 5.86 20.48 1.85
N ALA A 99 5.18 21.08 0.87
CA ALA A 99 5.47 20.90 -0.55
C ALA A 99 6.95 21.17 -0.92
N SER A 100 7.56 22.20 -0.35
CA SER A 100 8.96 22.56 -0.59
C SER A 100 9.98 21.66 0.13
N LYS A 101 9.53 20.87 1.11
CA LYS A 101 10.40 20.04 1.97
C LYS A 101 10.41 18.56 1.60
N LEU A 102 9.41 18.08 0.85
CA LEU A 102 9.21 16.65 0.56
C LEU A 102 10.48 15.94 0.04
N ASP A 103 11.26 16.61 -0.80
CA ASP A 103 12.44 16.03 -1.44
C ASP A 103 13.73 16.14 -0.58
N VAL A 104 13.64 16.74 0.60
CA VAL A 104 14.77 16.99 1.53
C VAL A 104 14.41 16.66 2.98
N LEU A 105 13.42 15.81 3.19
CA LEU A 105 12.96 15.41 4.54
C LEU A 105 14.10 14.80 5.35
N THR A 106 14.10 15.10 6.65
CA THR A 106 15.01 14.48 7.62
C THR A 106 14.53 13.07 7.99
N GLY A 107 15.46 12.20 8.39
CA GLY A 107 15.15 10.84 8.85
C GLY A 107 14.65 10.76 10.30
N GLY A 108 14.40 11.91 10.95
CA GLY A 108 13.99 12.00 12.35
C GLY A 108 13.35 13.36 12.66
N PRO A 109 12.82 13.53 13.89
CA PRO A 109 12.10 14.73 14.29
C PRO A 109 13.01 15.97 14.32
N THR A 110 12.44 17.11 13.93
CA THR A 110 12.99 18.45 14.14
C THR A 110 11.86 19.37 14.61
N ASP A 111 12.20 20.56 15.11
CA ASP A 111 11.21 21.56 15.55
C ASP A 111 10.24 21.96 14.43
N ASP A 112 10.71 21.93 13.18
CA ASP A 112 9.94 22.28 11.98
C ASP A 112 9.41 21.08 11.19
N TYR A 113 9.55 19.86 11.74
CA TYR A 113 9.05 18.60 11.18
C TYR A 113 8.58 17.63 12.30
N PRO A 114 7.46 17.94 12.97
CA PRO A 114 6.89 17.10 14.01
C PRO A 114 6.29 15.80 13.45
N VAL A 115 6.03 14.84 14.33
CA VAL A 115 5.55 13.49 13.94
C VAL A 115 4.26 13.52 13.12
N LYS A 116 3.40 14.51 13.38
CA LYS A 116 2.17 14.73 12.61
C LYS A 116 2.49 14.97 11.14
N ASP A 117 3.46 15.83 10.86
CA ASP A 117 3.89 16.14 9.50
C ASP A 117 4.63 14.97 8.88
N ALA A 118 5.41 14.21 9.66
CA ALA A 118 6.05 13.00 9.17
C ALA A 118 5.05 11.92 8.74
N ARG A 119 3.93 11.78 9.45
CA ARG A 119 2.83 10.88 9.05
C ARG A 119 2.16 11.33 7.76
N LEU A 120 1.92 12.63 7.61
CA LEU A 120 1.33 13.19 6.40
C LEU A 120 2.28 13.06 5.20
N ALA A 121 3.56 13.38 5.39
CA ALA A 121 4.61 13.15 4.40
C ALA A 121 4.67 11.68 4.00
N PHE A 122 4.74 10.76 4.96
CA PHE A 122 4.72 9.32 4.71
C PHE A 122 3.52 8.87 3.85
N ASN A 123 2.32 9.30 4.23
CA ASN A 123 1.08 9.04 3.49
C ASN A 123 1.14 9.55 2.05
N SER A 124 1.62 10.78 1.87
CA SER A 124 1.82 11.37 0.54
C SER A 124 2.90 10.66 -0.26
N GLY A 125 3.95 10.14 0.39
CA GLY A 125 5.00 9.35 -0.23
C GLY A 125 4.47 8.05 -0.81
N ILE A 126 3.60 7.33 -0.08
CA ILE A 126 2.92 6.14 -0.61
C ILE A 126 2.14 6.50 -1.87
N TYR A 127 1.28 7.53 -1.80
CA TYR A 127 0.48 7.95 -2.96
C TYR A 127 1.37 8.37 -4.15
N ARG A 128 2.40 9.19 -3.89
CA ARG A 128 3.32 9.67 -4.93
C ARG A 128 3.98 8.51 -5.67
N MET A 129 4.34 7.44 -4.96
CA MET A 129 4.94 6.24 -5.54
C MET A 129 3.97 5.45 -6.44
N THR A 130 2.65 5.54 -6.22
CA THR A 130 1.68 4.86 -7.08
C THR A 130 1.52 5.51 -8.45
N LYS A 131 1.95 6.77 -8.60
CA LYS A 131 1.80 7.56 -9.84
C LYS A 131 2.66 7.08 -11.01
N ALA A 132 3.61 6.18 -10.76
CA ALA A 132 4.48 5.63 -11.79
C ALA A 132 3.76 4.73 -12.81
N LEU A 133 2.53 4.28 -12.51
CA LEU A 133 1.73 3.42 -13.37
C LEU A 133 0.40 4.05 -13.75
N THR A 134 -0.10 3.69 -14.92
CA THR A 134 -1.49 3.96 -15.32
C THR A 134 -2.49 3.13 -14.52
N ALA A 135 -3.76 3.55 -14.52
CA ALA A 135 -4.86 2.77 -13.95
C ALA A 135 -4.96 1.37 -14.59
N LYS A 136 -4.79 1.28 -15.93
CA LYS A 136 -4.81 0.00 -16.64
C LYS A 136 -3.73 -0.94 -16.13
N THR A 137 -2.50 -0.44 -15.99
CA THR A 137 -1.40 -1.25 -15.48
C THR A 137 -1.61 -1.66 -14.03
N TRP A 138 -2.12 -0.78 -13.17
CA TRP A 138 -2.53 -1.15 -11.81
C TRP A 138 -3.57 -2.27 -11.78
N GLY A 139 -4.48 -2.31 -12.76
CA GLY A 139 -5.46 -3.39 -12.91
C GLY A 139 -4.84 -4.75 -13.23
N LYS A 140 -3.70 -4.77 -13.92
CA LYS A 140 -2.95 -6.00 -14.25
C LYS A 140 -2.03 -6.47 -13.12
N MET A 141 -1.73 -5.62 -12.15
CA MET A 141 -0.81 -5.95 -11.04
C MET A 141 -1.33 -7.14 -10.22
N ARG A 142 -0.43 -8.04 -9.87
CA ARG A 142 -0.64 -9.20 -9.00
C ARG A 142 0.50 -9.30 -7.99
N HIS A 143 0.25 -9.91 -6.84
CA HIS A 143 1.34 -10.33 -5.97
C HIS A 143 2.02 -11.57 -6.58
N MET A 144 3.35 -11.59 -6.58
CA MET A 144 4.17 -12.65 -7.17
C MET A 144 4.89 -13.51 -6.13
N GLY A 145 4.69 -13.21 -4.85
CA GLY A 145 5.31 -13.92 -3.74
C GLY A 145 5.48 -13.00 -2.53
N ILE A 146 5.52 -13.61 -1.35
CA ILE A 146 5.72 -12.93 -0.08
C ILE A 146 6.85 -13.65 0.66
N SER A 147 7.80 -12.89 1.17
CA SER A 147 8.98 -13.42 1.88
C SER A 147 9.17 -12.70 3.22
N ASP A 148 9.83 -13.37 4.16
CA ASP A 148 10.23 -12.75 5.43
C ASP A 148 11.33 -11.72 5.19
N ASN A 149 11.12 -10.50 5.70
CA ASN A 149 12.18 -9.51 5.77
C ASN A 149 12.82 -9.58 7.16
N SER A 150 13.94 -10.29 7.25
CA SER A 150 14.68 -10.52 8.49
C SER A 150 15.75 -9.47 8.77
N ALA A 151 15.92 -8.44 7.93
CA ALA A 151 16.99 -7.46 8.06
C ALA A 151 16.94 -6.72 9.42
N GLY A 152 15.74 -6.38 9.90
CA GLY A 152 15.56 -5.76 11.20
C GLY A 152 15.93 -6.67 12.38
N ARG A 153 15.86 -8.01 12.22
CA ARG A 153 16.21 -8.96 13.30
C ARG A 153 17.70 -8.91 13.64
N GLN A 154 18.56 -8.57 12.67
CA GLN A 154 20.00 -8.37 12.90
C GLN A 154 20.30 -7.22 13.87
N TYR A 155 19.35 -6.29 14.00
CA TYR A 155 19.42 -5.14 14.91
C TYR A 155 18.45 -5.27 16.10
N GLY A 156 18.01 -6.50 16.41
CA GLY A 156 17.16 -6.79 17.57
C GLY A 156 15.67 -6.48 17.40
N SER A 157 15.22 -6.07 16.21
CA SER A 157 13.80 -5.79 15.96
C SER A 157 12.97 -7.08 15.99
N GLN A 158 11.88 -7.04 16.76
CA GLN A 158 10.85 -8.10 16.80
C GLN A 158 9.69 -7.82 15.83
N ALA A 159 9.80 -6.77 15.02
CA ALA A 159 8.79 -6.41 14.04
C ALA A 159 8.61 -7.52 13.00
N VAL A 160 7.37 -7.92 12.75
CA VAL A 160 7.05 -8.83 11.64
C VAL A 160 6.95 -8.00 10.36
N ILE A 161 7.99 -8.08 9.54
CA ILE A 161 8.06 -7.43 8.24
C ILE A 161 8.08 -8.50 7.16
N LYS A 162 7.23 -8.33 6.15
CA LYS A 162 7.12 -9.19 4.97
C LYS A 162 7.39 -8.36 3.72
N ASP A 163 8.22 -8.86 2.82
CA ASP A 163 8.42 -8.25 1.51
C ASP A 163 7.49 -8.94 0.50
N MET A 164 6.53 -8.18 -0.04
CA MET A 164 5.63 -8.61 -1.10
C MET A 164 6.17 -8.16 -2.46
N ALA A 165 6.46 -9.12 -3.34
CA ALA A 165 6.76 -8.82 -4.74
C ALA A 165 5.47 -8.55 -5.49
N LEU A 166 5.41 -7.46 -6.26
CA LEU A 166 4.30 -7.17 -7.15
C LEU A 166 4.79 -7.07 -8.60
N GLY A 167 3.92 -7.47 -9.53
CA GLY A 167 4.24 -7.48 -10.95
C GLY A 167 3.04 -7.74 -11.84
N PHE A 168 3.29 -7.65 -13.14
CA PHE A 168 2.33 -7.95 -14.19
C PHE A 168 3.08 -8.56 -15.38
N ASP A 169 2.36 -9.28 -16.25
CA ASP A 169 2.94 -9.95 -17.43
C ASP A 169 4.17 -10.82 -17.11
N GLY A 170 4.13 -11.50 -15.95
CA GLY A 170 5.21 -12.37 -15.47
C GLY A 170 6.47 -11.66 -15.00
N LYS A 171 6.49 -10.31 -14.95
CA LYS A 171 7.64 -9.51 -14.52
C LYS A 171 7.40 -8.92 -13.14
N LYS A 172 8.32 -9.15 -12.21
CA LYS A 172 8.39 -8.41 -10.94
C LYS A 172 8.78 -6.96 -11.24
N VAL A 173 7.97 -6.00 -10.80
CA VAL A 173 8.21 -4.56 -11.06
C VAL A 173 8.48 -3.75 -9.79
N MET A 174 7.96 -4.20 -8.65
CA MET A 174 8.18 -3.54 -7.37
C MET A 174 8.15 -4.53 -6.21
N THR A 175 8.75 -4.12 -5.10
CA THR A 175 8.59 -4.78 -3.80
C THR A 175 7.98 -3.79 -2.81
N VAL A 176 6.95 -4.25 -2.11
CA VAL A 176 6.30 -3.52 -1.02
C VAL A 176 6.67 -4.21 0.29
N SER A 177 7.32 -3.48 1.19
CA SER A 177 7.59 -3.97 2.54
C SER A 177 6.38 -3.70 3.41
N CYS A 178 5.85 -4.74 4.04
CA CYS A 178 4.63 -4.73 4.82
C CYS A 178 4.95 -5.06 6.28
N LEU A 179 4.66 -4.14 7.19
CA LEU A 179 4.81 -4.32 8.64
C LEU A 179 3.46 -4.74 9.25
N LYS A 180 3.49 -5.76 10.11
CA LYS A 180 2.36 -6.09 10.97
C LYS A 180 2.26 -5.06 12.10
N LYS A 181 1.17 -4.30 12.13
CA LYS A 181 0.85 -3.30 13.16
C LYS A 181 0.41 -3.98 14.46
N PRO A 182 0.41 -3.26 15.60
CA PRO A 182 -0.05 -3.80 16.88
C PRO A 182 -1.51 -4.29 16.90
N ASP A 183 -2.37 -3.72 16.03
CA ASP A 183 -3.77 -4.11 15.88
C ASP A 183 -3.95 -5.43 15.08
N GLY A 184 -2.86 -6.06 14.66
CA GLY A 184 -2.84 -7.31 13.90
C GLY A 184 -2.97 -7.15 12.39
N THR A 185 -3.26 -5.94 11.89
CA THR A 185 -3.35 -5.63 10.46
C THR A 185 -2.00 -5.22 9.87
N PHE A 186 -1.87 -5.23 8.55
CA PHE A 186 -0.64 -4.86 7.85
C PHE A 186 -0.67 -3.41 7.35
N GLY A 187 0.49 -2.77 7.34
CA GLY A 187 0.72 -1.48 6.70
C GLY A 187 2.00 -1.49 5.88
N VAL A 188 2.10 -0.57 4.91
CA VAL A 188 3.29 -0.35 4.10
C VAL A 188 4.37 0.30 4.97
N THR A 189 5.63 -0.08 4.78
CA THR A 189 6.78 0.67 5.32
C THR A 189 7.62 1.26 4.20
N LEU A 190 7.77 0.56 3.08
CA LEU A 190 8.53 1.00 1.92
C LEU A 190 7.89 0.46 0.64
N ILE A 191 8.03 1.21 -0.45
CA ILE A 191 7.72 0.78 -1.81
C ILE A 191 9.01 0.97 -2.61
N ARG A 192 9.55 -0.12 -3.16
CA ARG A 192 10.78 -0.11 -3.95
C ARG A 192 10.46 -0.50 -5.38
N TRP A 193 10.80 0.37 -6.32
CA TRP A 193 10.76 0.06 -7.74
C TRP A 193 11.99 -0.76 -8.11
N GLU A 194 11.76 -1.92 -8.71
CA GLU A 194 12.80 -2.89 -9.07
C GLU A 194 13.20 -2.77 -10.55
N ILE A 195 12.34 -2.09 -11.32
CA ILE A 195 12.53 -1.73 -12.72
C ILE A 195 12.12 -0.26 -12.87
N ASN A 196 12.77 0.47 -13.78
CA ASN A 196 12.33 1.82 -14.15
C ASN A 196 10.91 1.77 -14.75
N PRO A 197 9.90 2.42 -14.14
CA PRO A 197 8.52 2.39 -14.63
C PRO A 197 8.37 2.92 -16.07
N LYS A 198 9.26 3.83 -16.49
CA LYS A 198 9.25 4.40 -17.84
C LYS A 198 9.63 3.40 -18.93
N SER A 199 10.28 2.29 -18.58
CA SER A 199 10.61 1.21 -19.53
C SER A 199 9.55 0.12 -19.61
N LEU A 200 8.46 0.23 -18.84
CA LEU A 200 7.38 -0.74 -18.86
C LEU A 200 6.43 -0.48 -20.02
N ASN A 201 5.96 -1.55 -20.67
CA ASN A 201 4.83 -1.44 -21.59
C ASN A 201 3.55 -1.30 -20.76
N GLN A 202 2.96 -0.11 -20.79
CA GLN A 202 1.78 0.24 -19.99
C GLN A 202 0.49 0.28 -20.82
N GLU A 203 0.55 -0.16 -22.09
CA GLU A 203 -0.60 -0.22 -23.00
C GLU A 203 -1.57 -1.37 -22.73
#